data_AF-A0A9W7GID3-F1
#
_entry.id   AF-A0A9W7GID3-F1
#
_cell.length_a   1.000
_cell.length_b   1.000
_cell.length_c   1.000
_cell.angle_alpha   90.00
_cell.angle_beta   90.00
_cell.angle_gamma   90.00
#
_symmetry.space_group_name_H-M   'P 1'
#
loop_
_entity.id
_entity.type
_entity.pdbx_description
1 polymer ?
#
loop_
_entity_poly.entity_id
_entity_poly.type
_entity_poly.pdbx_seq_one_letter_code
_entity_poly.pdbx_strand_id
1 'polypeptide(L)'
;MLSFAITSSPFILPVLVFLRKPPTLPKKAKVLAALAVLLDAVVFQVCLSVAVPAASLLPLNTFAVDVTNMDCTREATREVRDFFATMSGVGGVGEVLDFSNLVIIYGGLSRWFTGVAMVVDEAVHLPTSGCGKVSASLFSHELTHVWQVQSGVMFEEGARGFWGWLWEQNTNRAGMYGYVLNEDPDKTFVEYGWEQQASMVNDCFLDWRSNGGVIADKYQLIVDAMVHN
;
A
#
# COMPACT_ATOMS: atom_id res chain seq x y z
N MET A 1 3.33 -29.68 -17.54
CA MET A 1 2.75 -29.61 -16.19
C MET A 1 2.28 -28.18 -15.98
N LEU A 2 1.02 -27.89 -16.35
CA LEU A 2 0.37 -26.59 -16.20
C LEU A 2 -0.86 -26.86 -15.34
N SER A 3 -0.67 -26.80 -14.03
CA SER A 3 -1.74 -26.87 -13.04
C SER A 3 -1.13 -26.32 -11.76
N PHE A 4 -1.71 -25.24 -11.26
CA PHE A 4 -1.52 -24.54 -9.99
C PHE A 4 -1.49 -23.02 -10.20
N ALA A 5 -2.23 -22.30 -9.36
CA ALA A 5 -2.28 -20.85 -9.18
C ALA A 5 -3.31 -20.02 -9.99
N ILE A 6 -4.57 -20.50 -10.13
CA ILE A 6 -5.72 -19.58 -10.32
C ILE A 6 -6.46 -19.33 -8.99
N THR A 7 -6.09 -20.03 -7.90
CA THR A 7 -6.81 -19.98 -6.62
C THR A 7 -6.31 -18.95 -5.62
N SER A 8 -5.29 -18.15 -5.95
CA SER A 8 -4.67 -17.17 -5.03
C SER A 8 -4.80 -15.72 -5.49
N SER A 9 -5.69 -15.44 -6.46
CA SER A 9 -5.97 -14.08 -6.90
C SER A 9 -6.78 -13.35 -5.81
N PRO A 10 -6.22 -12.32 -5.11
CA PRO A 10 -6.96 -11.54 -4.10
C PRO A 10 -8.17 -10.81 -4.69
N PHE A 11 -8.26 -10.77 -6.03
CA PHE A 11 -9.30 -10.12 -6.81
C PHE A 11 -10.67 -10.85 -6.84
N ILE A 12 -10.77 -12.08 -6.30
CA ILE A 12 -12.06 -12.82 -6.22
C ILE A 12 -12.82 -12.49 -4.92
N LEU A 13 -12.12 -12.04 -3.87
CA LEU A 13 -12.74 -11.80 -2.55
C LEU A 13 -13.80 -10.68 -2.53
N PRO A 14 -13.67 -9.55 -3.26
CA PRO A 14 -14.67 -8.49 -3.25
C PRO A 14 -16.04 -8.94 -3.78
N VAL A 15 -16.07 -9.94 -4.66
CA VAL A 15 -17.30 -10.51 -5.22
C VAL A 15 -18.09 -11.31 -4.16
N LEU A 16 -17.40 -11.88 -3.17
CA LEU A 16 -18.03 -12.72 -2.14
C LEU A 16 -18.57 -11.92 -0.94
N VAL A 17 -17.99 -10.76 -0.63
CA VAL A 17 -18.42 -9.93 0.51
C VAL A 17 -19.81 -9.30 0.27
N PHE A 18 -20.15 -8.96 -0.98
CA PHE A 18 -21.49 -8.48 -1.35
C PHE A 18 -22.62 -9.50 -1.10
N LEU A 19 -22.30 -10.77 -0.84
CA LEU A 19 -23.28 -11.84 -0.63
C LEU A 19 -23.57 -12.13 0.85
N ARG A 20 -22.93 -11.45 1.80
CA ARG A 20 -23.00 -11.84 3.23
C ARG A 20 -24.31 -11.54 3.95
N LYS A 21 -25.25 -10.78 3.37
CA LYS A 21 -26.68 -10.77 3.73
C LYS A 21 -27.48 -9.85 2.78
N PRO A 22 -27.94 -10.32 1.62
CA PRO A 22 -28.82 -9.51 0.80
C PRO A 22 -30.24 -9.55 1.38
N PRO A 23 -30.95 -8.41 1.49
CA PRO A 23 -32.41 -8.44 1.53
C PRO A 23 -32.92 -9.24 0.32
N THR A 24 -34.15 -9.74 0.39
CA THR A 24 -34.79 -10.56 -0.67
C THR A 24 -35.02 -9.76 -1.96
N LEU A 25 -33.92 -9.42 -2.64
CA LEU A 25 -33.95 -8.71 -3.90
C LEU A 25 -34.56 -9.60 -4.98
N PRO A 26 -35.42 -9.05 -5.86
CA PRO A 26 -35.93 -9.77 -7.01
C PRO A 26 -34.78 -10.32 -7.86
N LYS A 27 -34.97 -11.48 -8.49
CA LYS A 27 -33.95 -12.17 -9.30
C LYS A 27 -33.29 -11.24 -10.34
N LYS A 28 -34.04 -10.33 -10.95
CA LYS A 28 -33.54 -9.32 -11.90
C LYS A 28 -32.58 -8.31 -11.25
N ALA A 29 -32.87 -7.86 -10.03
CA ALA A 29 -32.02 -6.92 -9.29
C ALA A 29 -30.69 -7.57 -8.86
N LYS A 30 -30.70 -8.86 -8.51
CA LYS A 30 -29.47 -9.63 -8.22
C LYS A 30 -28.56 -9.76 -9.45
N VAL A 31 -29.14 -10.01 -10.63
CA VAL A 31 -28.38 -10.09 -11.88
C VAL A 31 -27.78 -8.74 -12.25
N LEU A 32 -28.54 -7.65 -12.13
CA LEU A 32 -28.04 -6.29 -12.40
C LEU A 32 -26.92 -5.90 -11.43
N ALA A 33 -27.05 -6.21 -10.13
CA ALA A 33 -26.00 -5.97 -9.15
C ALA A 33 -24.71 -6.76 -9.48
N ALA A 34 -24.84 -8.04 -9.86
CA ALA A 34 -23.69 -8.85 -10.26
C ALA A 34 -23.01 -8.29 -11.53
N LEU A 35 -23.79 -7.85 -12.52
CA LEU A 35 -23.25 -7.22 -13.73
C LEU A 35 -22.57 -5.88 -13.43
N ALA A 36 -23.10 -5.09 -12.50
CA ALA A 36 -22.48 -3.84 -12.07
C ALA A 36 -21.13 -4.08 -11.38
N VAL A 37 -21.04 -5.09 -10.49
CA VAL A 37 -19.77 -5.48 -9.86
C VAL A 37 -18.75 -5.98 -10.90
N LEU A 38 -19.19 -6.78 -11.87
CA LEU A 38 -18.30 -7.25 -12.95
C LEU A 38 -17.81 -6.09 -13.83
N LEU A 39 -18.70 -5.15 -14.16
CA LEU A 39 -18.32 -3.97 -14.94
C LEU A 39 -17.36 -3.07 -14.16
N ASP A 40 -17.62 -2.84 -12.87
CA ASP A 40 -16.74 -2.06 -12.00
C ASP A 40 -15.37 -2.72 -11.90
N ALA A 41 -15.29 -4.04 -11.70
CA ALA A 41 -14.02 -4.77 -11.71
C ALA A 41 -13.26 -4.63 -13.04
N VAL A 42 -13.95 -4.67 -14.19
CA VAL A 42 -13.33 -4.48 -15.51
C VAL A 42 -12.85 -3.03 -15.70
N VAL A 43 -13.67 -2.05 -15.35
CA VAL A 43 -13.32 -0.62 -15.46
C VAL A 43 -12.16 -0.29 -14.53
N PHE A 44 -12.21 -0.77 -13.29
CA PHE A 44 -11.13 -0.70 -12.32
C PHE A 44 -9.84 -1.30 -12.88
N GLN A 45 -9.90 -2.51 -13.44
CA GLN A 45 -8.74 -3.16 -14.06
C GLN A 45 -8.21 -2.37 -15.25
N VAL A 46 -9.07 -1.76 -16.07
CA VAL A 46 -8.64 -0.91 -17.20
C VAL A 46 -7.97 0.37 -16.68
N CYS A 47 -8.58 1.06 -15.72
CA CYS A 47 -8.02 2.26 -15.09
C CYS A 47 -6.68 1.96 -14.41
N LEU A 48 -6.58 0.87 -13.65
CA LEU A 48 -5.32 0.37 -13.11
C LEU A 48 -4.35 0.04 -14.24
N SER A 49 -4.72 -0.71 -15.28
CA SER A 49 -3.76 -1.05 -16.36
C SER A 49 -3.22 0.17 -17.12
N VAL A 50 -3.98 1.27 -17.17
CA VAL A 50 -3.54 2.56 -17.73
C VAL A 50 -2.66 3.32 -16.75
N ALA A 51 -3.01 3.30 -15.46
CA ALA A 51 -2.32 4.05 -14.44
C ALA A 51 -1.10 3.32 -13.88
N VAL A 52 -1.11 1.98 -13.85
CA VAL A 52 -0.42 1.06 -12.95
C VAL A 52 -0.13 -0.28 -13.68
N PRO A 53 1.06 -0.45 -14.26
CA PRO A 53 1.36 -1.62 -15.07
C PRO A 53 1.90 -2.78 -14.22
N ALA A 54 1.13 -3.30 -13.25
CA ALA A 54 1.57 -4.45 -12.44
C ALA A 54 1.47 -5.80 -13.18
N ALA A 55 0.68 -5.88 -14.26
CA ALA A 55 0.58 -7.05 -15.14
C ALA A 55 0.43 -6.63 -16.61
N SER A 56 1.17 -5.61 -17.03
CA SER A 56 0.99 -5.02 -18.36
C SER A 56 1.40 -5.97 -19.48
N LEU A 57 0.53 -6.09 -20.49
CA LEU A 57 0.88 -6.57 -21.84
C LEU A 57 2.00 -5.75 -22.50
N LEU A 58 2.43 -4.64 -21.87
CA LEU A 58 3.54 -3.82 -22.32
C LEU A 58 4.84 -4.25 -21.64
N PRO A 59 5.93 -4.46 -22.40
CA PRO A 59 7.20 -4.94 -21.88
C PRO A 59 7.75 -4.03 -20.77
N LEU A 60 8.33 -4.59 -19.70
CA LEU A 60 9.00 -3.86 -18.60
C LEU A 60 10.04 -2.86 -19.10
N ASN A 61 10.68 -3.13 -20.24
CA ASN A 61 11.59 -2.25 -20.97
C ASN A 61 10.94 -0.99 -21.59
N THR A 62 9.62 -0.82 -21.44
CA THR A 62 8.92 0.46 -21.68
C THR A 62 9.04 1.40 -20.48
N PHE A 63 9.48 0.88 -19.33
CA PHE A 63 9.56 1.56 -18.05
C PHE A 63 10.95 1.38 -17.39
N ALA A 64 11.13 2.18 -16.35
CA ALA A 64 12.23 2.29 -15.39
C ALA A 64 13.15 1.06 -15.18
N VAL A 65 14.39 1.35 -14.76
CA VAL A 65 15.40 0.36 -14.38
C VAL A 65 14.99 -0.26 -13.04
N ASP A 66 14.90 -1.60 -12.96
CA ASP A 66 14.84 -2.32 -11.69
C ASP A 66 16.18 -2.15 -10.97
N VAL A 67 16.12 -1.61 -9.76
CA VAL A 67 17.27 -1.23 -8.97
C VAL A 67 17.27 -1.86 -7.59
N THR A 68 16.44 -2.88 -7.38
CA THR A 68 16.27 -3.54 -6.08
C THR A 68 17.62 -3.99 -5.50
N ASN A 69 18.63 -4.22 -6.37
CA ASN A 69 19.99 -4.62 -6.00
C ASN A 69 21.07 -3.53 -6.16
N MET A 70 20.73 -2.27 -6.46
CA MET A 70 21.72 -1.20 -6.58
C MET A 70 22.23 -0.76 -5.20
N ASP A 71 23.54 -0.46 -5.12
CA ASP A 71 24.18 -0.06 -3.85
C ASP A 71 23.57 1.22 -3.24
N CYS A 72 22.96 2.08 -4.06
CA CYS A 72 22.49 3.40 -3.66
C CYS A 72 21.19 3.38 -2.82
N THR A 73 20.39 2.32 -2.89
CA THR A 73 19.18 2.13 -2.07
C THR A 73 19.46 1.29 -0.84
N ARG A 74 20.56 0.52 -0.86
CA ARG A 74 20.88 -0.48 0.16
C ARG A 74 20.93 0.10 1.58
N GLU A 75 21.46 1.30 1.75
CA GLU A 75 21.54 1.95 3.07
C GLU A 75 20.15 2.35 3.59
N ALA A 76 19.36 3.07 2.79
CA ALA A 76 17.99 3.46 3.15
C ALA A 76 17.10 2.22 3.37
N THR A 77 17.22 1.21 2.50
CA THR A 77 16.49 -0.05 2.64
C THR A 77 16.88 -0.81 3.91
N ARG A 78 18.17 -0.82 4.27
CA ARG A 78 18.62 -1.45 5.53
C ARG A 78 18.08 -0.69 6.72
N GLU A 79 18.22 0.63 6.76
CA GLU A 79 17.76 1.47 7.86
C GLU A 79 16.25 1.29 8.11
N VAL A 80 15.44 1.32 7.05
CA VAL A 80 14.00 1.13 7.17
C VAL A 80 13.63 -0.32 7.51
N ARG A 81 14.38 -1.31 7.03
CA ARG A 81 14.21 -2.71 7.45
C ARG A 81 14.47 -2.88 8.94
N ASP A 82 15.52 -2.26 9.47
CA ASP A 82 15.85 -2.31 10.90
C ASP A 82 14.75 -1.65 11.74
N PHE A 83 14.15 -0.57 11.25
CA PHE A 83 12.97 0.06 11.87
C PHE A 83 11.78 -0.90 11.93
N PHE A 84 11.37 -1.50 10.79
CA PHE A 84 10.24 -2.45 10.78
C PHE A 84 10.53 -3.73 11.59
N ALA A 85 11.78 -4.18 11.63
CA ALA A 85 12.22 -5.26 12.50
C ALA A 85 12.08 -4.88 13.99
N THR A 86 12.36 -3.62 14.34
CA THR A 86 12.12 -3.10 15.70
C THR A 86 10.63 -3.11 16.03
N MET A 87 9.76 -2.70 15.10
CA MET A 87 8.30 -2.74 15.29
C MET A 87 7.79 -4.16 15.54
N SER A 88 8.31 -5.16 14.82
CA SER A 88 7.90 -6.56 15.01
C SER A 88 8.31 -7.16 16.36
N GLY A 89 9.16 -6.48 17.14
CA GLY A 89 9.82 -7.05 18.31
C GLY A 89 10.86 -8.10 17.89
N VAL A 90 12.08 -8.01 18.41
CA VAL A 90 13.18 -8.90 18.02
C VAL A 90 12.80 -10.38 18.32
N GLY A 91 12.34 -11.14 17.32
CA GLY A 91 12.27 -12.62 17.41
C GLY A 91 10.96 -13.35 17.08
N GLY A 92 10.19 -12.98 16.05
CA GLY A 92 9.49 -14.00 15.24
C GLY A 92 8.03 -14.33 15.54
N VAL A 93 7.15 -13.32 15.66
CA VAL A 93 5.73 -13.50 15.37
C VAL A 93 5.27 -12.42 14.39
N GLY A 94 5.31 -12.77 13.10
CA GLY A 94 4.89 -11.89 11.99
C GLY A 94 5.95 -10.86 11.61
N GLU A 95 6.51 -10.95 10.41
CA GLU A 95 7.18 -9.78 9.84
C GLU A 95 6.09 -8.76 9.51
N VAL A 96 6.21 -7.52 9.98
CA VAL A 96 5.29 -6.41 9.61
C VAL A 96 5.26 -6.24 8.09
N LEU A 97 6.36 -6.57 7.41
CA LEU A 97 6.48 -6.50 5.96
C LEU A 97 7.25 -7.72 5.47
N ASP A 98 6.69 -8.42 4.47
CA ASP A 98 7.44 -9.41 3.71
C ASP A 98 8.28 -8.69 2.65
N PHE A 99 9.59 -8.61 2.87
CA PHE A 99 10.51 -7.97 1.92
C PHE A 99 10.91 -8.87 0.74
N SER A 100 10.46 -10.13 0.68
CA SER A 100 10.91 -11.10 -0.33
C SER A 100 10.39 -10.80 -1.74
N ASN A 101 9.23 -10.17 -1.85
CA ASN A 101 8.60 -9.79 -3.12
C ASN A 101 8.65 -8.28 -3.40
N LEU A 102 9.27 -7.49 -2.51
CA LEU A 102 9.40 -6.06 -2.67
C LEU A 102 10.27 -5.72 -3.89
N VAL A 103 9.70 -4.98 -4.84
CA VAL A 103 10.41 -4.48 -6.02
C VAL A 103 10.59 -2.97 -5.90
N ILE A 104 11.80 -2.46 -6.15
CA ILE A 104 12.07 -1.01 -6.15
C ILE A 104 12.40 -0.57 -7.58
N ILE A 105 11.64 0.42 -8.06
CA ILE A 105 11.69 0.88 -9.46
C ILE A 105 12.05 2.37 -9.50
N TYR A 106 13.12 2.74 -10.21
CA TYR A 106 13.49 4.16 -10.39
C TYR A 106 13.06 4.71 -11.74
N GLY A 107 12.27 5.78 -11.70
CA GLY A 107 11.85 6.47 -12.92
C GLY A 107 10.38 6.90 -12.90
N GLY A 108 9.71 6.73 -11.77
CA GLY A 108 8.26 6.85 -11.64
C GLY A 108 7.51 5.64 -12.18
N LEU A 109 6.18 5.72 -12.13
CA LEU A 109 5.28 4.68 -12.62
C LEU A 109 5.23 4.59 -14.15
N SER A 110 5.32 5.74 -14.79
CA SER A 110 5.42 5.90 -16.25
C SER A 110 6.13 7.22 -16.56
N ARG A 111 6.55 7.41 -17.82
CA ARG A 111 7.14 8.67 -18.31
C ARG A 111 6.26 9.93 -18.08
N TRP A 112 5.00 9.75 -17.70
CA TRP A 112 4.04 10.83 -17.44
C TRP A 112 3.92 11.19 -15.95
N PHE A 113 4.46 10.34 -15.05
CA PHE A 113 4.41 10.52 -13.60
C PHE A 113 5.83 10.58 -13.00
N THR A 114 6.69 11.44 -13.54
CA THR A 114 8.14 11.48 -13.22
C THR A 114 8.50 12.24 -11.94
N GLY A 115 7.53 12.57 -11.08
CA GLY A 115 7.74 13.47 -9.93
C GLY A 115 7.12 12.99 -8.61
N VAL A 116 6.57 11.78 -8.56
CA VAL A 116 5.84 11.27 -7.38
C VAL A 116 6.38 9.88 -7.07
N ALA A 117 6.53 9.58 -5.78
CA ALA A 117 6.72 8.21 -5.33
C ALA A 117 5.35 7.55 -5.18
N MET A 118 5.25 6.27 -5.51
CA MET A 118 3.98 5.56 -5.45
C MET A 118 4.22 4.07 -5.31
N VAL A 119 3.39 3.43 -4.50
CA VAL A 119 3.32 1.98 -4.41
C VAL A 119 2.22 1.42 -5.26
N VAL A 120 2.56 0.37 -5.98
CA VAL A 120 1.69 -0.43 -6.81
C VAL A 120 1.89 -1.86 -6.40
N ASP A 121 0.88 -2.48 -5.81
CA ASP A 121 1.02 -3.84 -5.28
C ASP A 121 2.23 -3.87 -4.29
N GLU A 122 3.26 -4.65 -4.58
CA GLU A 122 4.50 -4.69 -3.79
C GLU A 122 5.69 -3.99 -4.48
N ALA A 123 5.41 -3.17 -5.50
CA ALA A 123 6.40 -2.40 -6.23
C ALA A 123 6.41 -0.92 -5.80
N VAL A 124 7.53 -0.46 -5.28
CA VAL A 124 7.76 0.94 -4.92
C VAL A 124 8.40 1.68 -6.09
N HIS A 125 7.64 2.57 -6.70
CA HIS A 125 8.12 3.43 -7.77
C HIS A 125 8.62 4.75 -7.20
N LEU A 126 9.90 5.05 -7.41
CA LEU A 126 10.56 6.24 -6.91
C LEU A 126 10.81 7.23 -8.06
N PRO A 127 10.73 8.56 -7.79
CA PRO A 127 10.92 9.58 -8.81
C PRO A 127 12.34 9.55 -9.41
N THR A 128 12.49 10.09 -10.62
CA THR A 128 13.71 10.08 -11.45
C THR A 128 14.93 10.81 -10.87
N SER A 129 14.92 11.28 -9.61
CA SER A 129 15.94 12.18 -9.05
C SER A 129 17.34 11.58 -8.89
N GLY A 130 17.52 10.31 -9.25
CA GLY A 130 18.80 9.60 -9.32
C GLY A 130 19.00 8.68 -8.11
N CYS A 131 19.67 7.56 -8.38
CA CYS A 131 20.12 6.59 -7.38
C CYS A 131 20.82 7.33 -6.20
N GLY A 132 20.32 7.16 -4.97
CA GLY A 132 20.92 7.75 -3.76
C GLY A 132 20.34 9.08 -3.26
N LYS A 133 19.25 9.59 -3.86
CA LYS A 133 18.52 10.77 -3.33
C LYS A 133 17.22 10.47 -2.63
N VAL A 134 16.85 9.19 -2.52
CA VAL A 134 15.64 8.78 -1.82
C VAL A 134 15.97 8.74 -0.33
N SER A 135 15.27 9.58 0.45
CA SER A 135 15.43 9.57 1.90
C SER A 135 14.82 8.30 2.48
N ALA A 136 15.43 7.78 3.54
CA ALA A 136 14.85 6.67 4.30
C ALA A 136 13.43 7.01 4.82
N SER A 137 13.18 8.29 5.11
CA SER A 137 11.85 8.81 5.47
C SER A 137 10.81 8.63 4.36
N LEU A 138 11.14 9.03 3.12
CA LEU A 138 10.24 8.77 2.00
C LEU A 138 10.04 7.25 1.82
N PHE A 139 11.10 6.47 1.99
CA PHE A 139 11.02 5.03 1.85
C PHE A 139 10.16 4.36 2.95
N SER A 140 10.18 4.82 4.19
CA SER A 140 9.28 4.33 5.25
C SER A 140 7.81 4.69 4.99
N HIS A 141 7.55 5.86 4.40
CA HIS A 141 6.20 6.24 3.94
C HIS A 141 5.70 5.25 2.90
N GLU A 142 6.46 5.06 1.81
CA GLU A 142 6.06 4.14 0.73
C GLU A 142 5.93 2.69 1.22
N LEU A 143 6.83 2.21 2.09
CA LEU A 143 6.73 0.85 2.64
C LEU A 143 5.49 0.65 3.52
N THR A 144 4.91 1.72 4.08
CA THR A 144 3.61 1.62 4.76
C THR A 144 2.50 1.27 3.77
N HIS A 145 2.56 1.79 2.54
CA HIS A 145 1.61 1.40 1.49
C HIS A 145 1.81 -0.06 1.06
N VAL A 146 3.05 -0.56 1.06
CA VAL A 146 3.29 -2.01 0.84
C VAL A 146 2.63 -2.84 1.95
N TRP A 147 2.73 -2.41 3.22
CA TRP A 147 2.05 -3.08 4.33
C TRP A 147 0.54 -3.06 4.15
N GLN A 148 -0.05 -1.93 3.73
CA GLN A 148 -1.50 -1.82 3.48
C GLN A 148 -1.98 -2.79 2.38
N VAL A 149 -1.12 -3.05 1.38
CA VAL A 149 -1.38 -4.06 0.34
C VAL A 149 -1.24 -5.48 0.90
N GLN A 150 -0.12 -5.79 1.57
CA GLN A 150 0.19 -7.13 2.07
C GLN A 150 -0.79 -7.61 3.16
N SER A 151 -1.15 -6.72 4.10
CA SER A 151 -2.16 -7.00 5.15
C SER A 151 -3.59 -7.07 4.60
N GLY A 152 -3.83 -6.52 3.41
CA GLY A 152 -5.16 -6.41 2.83
C GLY A 152 -6.03 -5.28 3.39
N VAL A 153 -5.52 -4.47 4.33
CA VAL A 153 -6.22 -3.31 4.91
C VAL A 153 -6.70 -2.32 3.83
N MET A 154 -5.91 -2.12 2.77
CA MET A 154 -6.31 -1.28 1.63
C MET A 154 -7.57 -1.79 0.91
N PHE A 155 -7.86 -3.09 1.00
CA PHE A 155 -8.91 -3.75 0.22
C PHE A 155 -10.12 -4.20 1.05
N GLU A 156 -10.18 -3.88 2.35
CA GLU A 156 -11.32 -4.27 3.21
C GLU A 156 -12.67 -3.75 2.69
N GLU A 157 -12.67 -2.54 2.11
CA GLU A 157 -13.86 -1.95 1.47
C GLU A 157 -14.01 -2.32 -0.01
N GLY A 158 -13.13 -3.18 -0.54
CA GLY A 158 -13.04 -3.52 -1.95
C GLY A 158 -12.84 -2.28 -2.84
N ALA A 159 -13.48 -2.26 -4.02
CA ALA A 159 -13.34 -1.17 -4.98
C ALA A 159 -13.79 0.20 -4.43
N ARG A 160 -14.70 0.22 -3.44
CA ARG A 160 -15.19 1.47 -2.85
C ARG A 160 -14.07 2.24 -2.14
N GLY A 161 -13.22 1.55 -1.39
CA GLY A 161 -12.08 2.16 -0.69
C GLY A 161 -11.12 2.81 -1.68
N PHE A 162 -10.78 2.12 -2.77
CA PHE A 162 -9.92 2.67 -3.82
C PHE A 162 -10.52 3.90 -4.49
N TRP A 163 -11.80 3.86 -4.87
CA TRP A 163 -12.45 5.01 -5.49
C TRP A 163 -12.55 6.19 -4.53
N GLY A 164 -12.76 5.93 -3.23
CA GLY A 164 -12.72 6.93 -2.16
C GLY A 164 -11.35 7.60 -2.07
N TRP A 165 -10.28 6.82 -1.97
CA TRP A 165 -8.91 7.32 -1.96
C TRP A 165 -8.57 8.13 -3.22
N LEU A 166 -8.91 7.60 -4.41
CA LEU A 166 -8.64 8.30 -5.67
C LEU A 166 -9.38 9.63 -5.74
N TRP A 167 -10.62 9.67 -5.25
CA TRP A 167 -11.40 10.90 -5.17
C TRP A 167 -10.73 11.91 -4.22
N GLU A 168 -10.31 11.49 -3.04
CA GLU A 168 -9.63 12.35 -2.06
C GLU A 168 -8.30 12.89 -2.59
N GLN A 169 -7.51 12.06 -3.26
CA GLN A 169 -6.25 12.44 -3.92
C GLN A 169 -6.42 13.59 -4.91
N ASN A 170 -7.56 13.63 -5.60
CA ASN A 170 -7.87 14.65 -6.60
C ASN A 170 -8.60 15.87 -6.03
N THR A 171 -9.26 15.76 -4.88
CA THR A 171 -10.16 16.82 -4.37
C THR A 171 -9.70 17.47 -3.07
N ASN A 172 -8.91 16.78 -2.23
CA ASN A 172 -8.48 17.27 -0.93
C ASN A 172 -7.09 16.76 -0.52
N ARG A 173 -6.08 17.06 -1.35
CA ARG A 173 -4.69 16.63 -1.10
C ARG A 173 -4.15 17.09 0.27
N ALA A 174 -4.53 18.27 0.76
CA ALA A 174 -4.04 18.77 2.05
C ALA A 174 -4.61 17.98 3.24
N GLY A 175 -5.89 17.58 3.18
CA GLY A 175 -6.52 16.78 4.23
C GLY A 175 -5.97 15.36 4.34
N MET A 176 -5.38 14.83 3.27
CA MET A 176 -4.84 13.46 3.25
C MET A 176 -3.58 13.27 4.09
N TYR A 177 -2.83 14.34 4.35
CA TYR A 177 -1.60 14.27 5.16
C TYR A 177 -1.79 14.88 6.56
N GLY A 178 -2.83 15.70 6.75
CA GLY A 178 -3.11 16.33 8.03
C GLY A 178 -3.73 15.33 9.01
N TYR A 179 -3.05 15.06 10.13
CA TYR A 179 -3.56 14.22 11.20
C TYR A 179 -3.09 14.73 12.56
N VAL A 180 -3.77 14.31 13.62
CA VAL A 180 -3.30 14.49 15.00
C VAL A 180 -3.30 13.11 15.66
N LEU A 181 -2.11 12.71 16.14
CA LEU A 181 -1.92 11.43 16.81
C LEU A 181 -2.66 11.44 18.16
N ASN A 182 -3.48 10.42 18.42
CA ASN A 182 -4.19 10.24 19.68
C ASN A 182 -5.14 11.40 20.06
N GLU A 183 -5.63 12.16 19.08
CA GLU A 183 -6.66 13.19 19.31
C GLU A 183 -7.99 12.56 19.73
N ASP A 184 -8.35 11.44 19.10
CA ASP A 184 -9.48 10.61 19.45
C ASP A 184 -8.96 9.25 19.97
N PRO A 185 -9.14 8.93 21.27
CA PRO A 185 -8.66 7.68 21.84
C PRO A 185 -9.41 6.45 21.35
N ASP A 186 -10.60 6.62 20.77
CA ASP A 186 -11.41 5.53 20.22
C ASP A 186 -11.05 5.23 18.75
N LYS A 187 -10.33 6.15 18.09
CA LYS A 187 -9.91 6.01 16.70
C LYS A 187 -8.65 5.14 16.60
N THR A 188 -8.79 3.99 15.98
CA THR A 188 -7.70 3.05 15.68
C THR A 188 -6.85 3.52 14.50
N PHE A 189 -5.64 2.98 14.38
CA PHE A 189 -4.71 3.33 13.30
C PHE A 189 -5.30 3.12 11.90
N VAL A 190 -6.03 2.01 11.68
CA VAL A 190 -6.62 1.67 10.36
C VAL A 190 -7.79 2.57 9.97
N GLU A 191 -8.37 3.32 10.91
CA GLU A 191 -9.45 4.29 10.65
C GLU A 191 -8.93 5.65 10.14
N TYR A 192 -7.61 5.85 10.11
CA TYR A 192 -7.01 6.98 9.41
C TYR A 192 -6.95 6.74 7.90
N GLY A 193 -6.94 7.81 7.10
CA GLY A 193 -6.76 7.69 5.65
C GLY A 193 -5.39 7.09 5.31
N TRP A 194 -5.26 6.46 4.13
CA TRP A 194 -4.05 5.69 3.79
C TRP A 194 -2.75 6.52 3.80
N GLU A 195 -2.81 7.77 3.33
CA GLU A 195 -1.68 8.71 3.39
C GLU A 195 -1.41 9.23 4.81
N GLN A 196 -2.44 9.35 5.65
CA GLN A 196 -2.29 9.70 7.07
C GLN A 196 -1.57 8.58 7.81
N GLN A 197 -1.97 7.32 7.58
CA GLN A 197 -1.31 6.14 8.14
C GLN A 197 0.18 6.11 7.75
N ALA A 198 0.50 6.30 6.47
CA ALA A 198 1.88 6.35 5.99
C ALA A 198 2.68 7.52 6.61
N SER A 199 2.04 8.68 6.78
CA SER A 199 2.64 9.84 7.46
C SER A 199 2.92 9.55 8.94
N MET A 200 2.00 8.88 9.65
CA MET A 200 2.15 8.49 11.05
C MET A 200 3.32 7.51 11.25
N VAL A 201 3.46 6.51 10.37
CA VAL A 201 4.59 5.57 10.40
C VAL A 201 5.89 6.28 10.06
N ASN A 202 5.89 7.19 9.09
CA ASN A 202 7.08 8.00 8.78
C ASN A 202 7.51 8.87 9.98
N ASP A 203 6.57 9.50 10.68
CA ASP A 203 6.89 10.28 11.88
C ASP A 203 7.41 9.37 13.01
N CYS A 204 6.87 8.15 13.14
CA CYS A 204 7.41 7.13 14.03
C CYS A 204 8.86 6.75 13.66
N PHE A 205 9.13 6.53 12.37
CA PHE A 205 10.48 6.25 11.85
C PHE A 205 11.47 7.38 12.18
N LEU A 206 11.07 8.63 11.95
CA LEU A 206 11.90 9.80 12.23
C LEU A 206 12.24 9.92 13.72
N ASP A 207 11.25 9.68 14.60
CA ASP A 207 11.45 9.70 16.05
C ASP A 207 12.34 8.52 16.53
N TRP A 208 12.09 7.31 16.02
CA TRP A 208 12.93 6.12 16.26
C TRP A 208 14.39 6.38 15.87
N ARG A 209 14.60 6.99 14.70
CA ARG A 209 15.94 7.35 14.20
C ARG A 209 16.62 8.36 15.12
N SER A 210 15.90 9.38 15.60
CA SER A 210 16.48 10.37 16.53
C SER A 210 16.70 9.81 17.95
N ASN A 211 15.94 8.80 18.36
CA ASN A 211 15.96 8.24 19.71
C ASN A 211 16.82 6.96 19.81
N GLY A 212 17.80 6.80 18.91
CA GLY A 212 18.77 5.70 18.99
C GLY A 212 18.16 4.31 18.77
N GLY A 213 17.10 4.22 17.99
CA GLY A 213 16.47 2.95 17.63
C GLY A 213 15.37 2.48 18.58
N VAL A 214 14.83 3.36 19.43
CA VAL A 214 13.73 3.05 20.35
C VAL A 214 12.44 3.68 19.87
N ILE A 215 11.38 2.86 19.75
CA ILE A 215 10.03 3.33 19.43
C ILE A 215 9.42 3.94 20.69
N ALA A 216 8.95 5.18 20.60
CA ALA A 216 8.29 5.86 21.71
C ALA A 216 6.88 5.31 21.95
N ASP A 217 6.47 5.21 23.23
CA ASP A 217 5.17 4.66 23.66
C ASP A 217 3.96 5.27 22.95
N LYS A 218 4.04 6.55 22.55
CA LYS A 218 2.97 7.25 21.82
C LYS A 218 2.61 6.59 20.46
N TYR A 219 3.50 5.76 19.92
CA TYR A 219 3.32 5.03 18.67
C TYR A 219 2.89 3.57 18.86
N GLN A 220 2.66 3.11 20.09
CA GLN A 220 2.32 1.71 20.34
C GLN A 220 1.05 1.27 19.60
N LEU A 221 0.05 2.17 19.47
CA LEU A 221 -1.16 1.91 18.68
C LEU A 221 -0.87 1.63 17.19
N ILE A 222 0.16 2.25 16.63
CA ILE A 222 0.61 1.98 15.25
C ILE A 222 1.26 0.60 15.19
N VAL A 223 2.18 0.32 16.12
CA VAL A 223 2.90 -0.97 16.19
C VAL A 223 1.91 -2.12 16.33
N ASP A 224 1.00 -2.03 17.29
CA ASP A 224 0.00 -3.07 17.55
C ASP A 224 -0.88 -3.31 16.32
N ALA A 225 -1.31 -2.24 15.64
CA ALA A 225 -2.11 -2.37 14.43
C ALA A 225 -1.32 -3.00 13.27
N MET A 226 -0.06 -2.61 13.06
CA MET A 226 0.75 -3.13 11.96
C MET A 226 1.19 -4.59 12.17
N VAL A 227 1.36 -5.02 13.42
CA VAL A 227 1.77 -6.39 13.76
C VAL A 227 0.59 -7.36 13.75
N HIS A 228 -0.63 -6.90 14.03
CA HIS A 228 -1.80 -7.77 14.23
C HIS A 228 -2.81 -7.81 13.08
N ASN A 229 -2.58 -7.06 11.98
CA ASN A 229 -3.35 -7.15 10.74
C ASN A 229 -2.54 -7.86 9.66
#